data_AF-A0A1J9RE82-F1
#
_entry.id   AF-A0A1J9RE82-F1
#
_cell.length_a   1.000
_cell.length_b   1.000
_cell.length_c   1.000
_cell.angle_alpha   90.00
_cell.angle_beta   90.00
_cell.angle_gamma   90.00
#
_symmetry.space_group_name_H-M   'P 1'
#
loop_
_entity.id
_entity.type
_entity.pdbx_description
1 polymer ?
#
loop_
_entity_poly.entity_id
_entity_poly.type
_entity_poly.pdbx_seq_one_letter_code
_entity_poly.pdbx_strand_id
1 'polypeptide(L)'
;MSLPYTNDSYDEPFRYCGVTRACGTDNPYDVDIAGIGVLVSFIATAAFSLLAIILGYLCECLPGTETNHVDQAVTVTVTTFVKFCFSPSLSRIKKLRARLSSAHLHHTQFQEELVKQWSTALERFILAMSDQQLVTGIAIMVTIYTKSCDISIYSFQMAGALAWFSSTTHLATLTILTKHFDTHRIARNFRAVMMVAMMFMLAVAQIISNSESVQHSSTDIYFGCALRKSFKLSPIDGYEIANLCLIIAWLILSYASRMISLYSANVKSSYSWPTRQIAFVLGLEIQEPTAEDDSLEKLDKVMQAVDDRLRNGPLGRWSLLRHVCVWIARFFSLAGAIERAFASSFLWHLIWLLFGATFGIGQVISIRKDYTVPYRKDQETETLNKWGFGQILPLVLLALPALMGLEAYFETKEKIERHRKSQRSSAMSSSHKGSRGETEMVATRSPTTTMTTDFSAESTPLPLPHRPTTASGIAAPGSVYDLPLARCMLVFYIAMWLVLSQLVAVSAATNFANLGLMIPLVVVLVIFYLWSVVAFEGPQLLHAVDRKRKERKARYLRDVAG
;
A
#
# COMPACT_ATOMS: atom_id res chain seq x y z
N MET A 1 11.58 -11.24 45.10
CA MET A 1 10.35 -10.66 45.66
C MET A 1 10.57 -9.17 45.76
N SER A 2 10.19 -8.41 44.73
CA SER A 2 10.15 -6.96 44.78
C SER A 2 8.91 -6.53 45.56
N LEU A 3 9.10 -5.64 46.53
CA LEU A 3 8.03 -5.04 47.34
C LEU A 3 6.93 -4.44 46.44
N PRO A 4 5.66 -4.44 46.86
CA PRO A 4 4.61 -3.72 46.16
C PRO A 4 4.99 -2.24 46.12
N TYR A 5 4.94 -1.66 44.92
CA TYR A 5 5.29 -0.27 44.64
C TYR A 5 4.22 0.64 45.28
N THR A 6 4.33 0.94 46.57
CA THR A 6 3.51 1.97 47.21
C THR A 6 4.07 3.32 46.80
N ASN A 7 3.63 3.81 45.65
CA ASN A 7 3.89 5.19 45.25
C ASN A 7 2.96 6.07 46.09
N ASP A 8 3.50 6.77 47.09
CA ASP A 8 2.76 7.72 47.97
C ASP A 8 1.93 8.76 47.18
N SER A 9 2.14 8.87 45.88
CA SER A 9 1.46 9.79 44.96
C SER A 9 0.08 9.33 44.44
N TYR A 10 -0.35 8.07 44.64
CA TYR A 10 -1.65 7.59 44.11
C TYR A 10 -2.86 8.11 44.88
N ASP A 11 -2.68 8.29 46.19
CA ASP A 11 -3.76 8.63 47.12
C ASP A 11 -3.95 10.14 47.28
N GLU A 12 -3.04 10.95 46.73
CA GLU A 12 -3.22 12.41 46.74
C GLU A 12 -4.36 12.82 45.80
N PRO A 13 -5.38 13.55 46.30
CA PRO A 13 -6.49 13.99 45.47
C PRO A 13 -6.04 15.13 44.54
N PHE A 14 -6.17 14.93 43.23
CA PHE A 14 -5.90 15.96 42.22
C PHE A 14 -7.21 16.53 41.68
N ARG A 15 -7.23 17.84 41.43
CA ARG A 15 -8.32 18.50 40.71
C ARG A 15 -8.05 18.51 39.22
N TYR A 16 -8.83 17.76 38.45
CA TYR A 16 -8.79 17.73 36.99
C TYR A 16 -10.20 17.57 36.42
N CYS A 17 -10.46 18.21 35.28
CA CYS A 17 -11.79 18.25 34.65
C CYS A 17 -12.93 18.72 35.58
N GLY A 18 -12.62 19.64 36.50
CA GLY A 18 -13.59 20.21 37.44
C GLY A 18 -13.89 19.33 38.67
N VAL A 19 -13.38 18.10 38.72
CA VAL A 19 -13.60 17.14 39.82
C VAL A 19 -12.30 16.92 40.60
N THR A 20 -12.40 16.78 41.93
CA THR A 20 -11.28 16.39 42.80
C THR A 20 -11.42 14.91 43.12
N ARG A 21 -10.48 14.09 42.64
CA ARG A 21 -10.45 12.62 42.88
C ARG A 21 -9.01 12.11 42.90
N ALA A 22 -8.79 10.93 43.46
CA ALA A 22 -7.52 10.23 43.35
C ALA A 22 -7.21 9.93 41.88
N CYS A 23 -5.92 9.77 41.55
CA CYS A 23 -5.50 9.54 40.18
C CYS A 23 -5.63 8.08 39.74
N GLY A 24 -5.65 7.13 40.68
CA GLY A 24 -5.89 5.72 40.38
C GLY A 24 -7.35 5.44 39.96
N THR A 25 -7.53 4.48 39.06
CA THR A 25 -8.84 3.92 38.70
C THR A 25 -8.92 2.42 38.99
N ASP A 26 -10.05 2.00 39.55
CA ASP A 26 -10.37 0.59 39.77
C ASP A 26 -10.84 -0.11 38.48
N ASN A 27 -11.17 0.66 37.44
CA ASN A 27 -11.56 0.16 36.14
C ASN A 27 -10.62 0.68 35.04
N PRO A 28 -9.36 0.20 35.00
CA PRO A 28 -8.41 0.63 33.98
C PRO A 28 -8.73 0.06 32.59
N TYR A 29 -9.54 -0.99 32.51
CA TYR A 29 -9.94 -1.64 31.26
C TYR A 29 -11.37 -1.21 30.90
N ASP A 30 -11.54 -0.08 30.23
CA ASP A 30 -12.85 0.29 29.69
C ASP A 30 -13.23 -0.72 28.60
N VAL A 31 -14.12 -1.65 28.95
CA VAL A 31 -14.51 -2.79 28.13
C VAL A 31 -15.16 -2.36 26.82
N ASP A 32 -15.78 -1.18 26.75
CA ASP A 32 -16.41 -0.67 25.53
C ASP A 32 -15.40 -0.04 24.56
N ILE A 33 -14.18 0.26 25.01
CA ILE A 33 -13.11 0.87 24.21
C ILE A 33 -11.99 -0.14 23.92
N ALA A 34 -11.46 -0.77 24.97
CA ALA A 34 -10.30 -1.65 24.92
C ALA A 34 -10.66 -3.15 25.02
N GLY A 35 -11.97 -3.47 25.03
CA GLY A 35 -12.46 -4.84 25.09
C GLY A 35 -12.06 -5.69 23.89
N ILE A 36 -12.10 -7.01 24.08
CA ILE A 36 -11.65 -7.97 23.07
C ILE A 36 -12.47 -7.89 21.78
N GLY A 37 -13.78 -7.60 21.87
CA GLY A 37 -14.63 -7.50 20.68
C GLY A 37 -14.26 -6.32 19.78
N VAL A 38 -13.96 -5.15 20.37
CA VAL A 38 -13.48 -3.98 19.61
C VAL A 38 -12.15 -4.31 18.94
N LEU A 39 -11.21 -4.91 19.68
CA LEU A 39 -9.91 -5.30 19.17
C LEU A 39 -10.01 -6.26 17.98
N VAL A 40 -10.79 -7.33 18.14
CA VAL A 40 -11.02 -8.33 17.08
C VAL A 40 -11.65 -7.66 15.86
N SER A 41 -12.63 -6.78 16.03
CA SER A 41 -13.26 -6.10 14.91
C SER A 41 -12.26 -5.25 14.10
N PHE A 42 -11.48 -4.39 14.76
CA PHE A 42 -10.52 -3.52 14.05
C PHE A 42 -9.40 -4.31 13.38
N ILE A 43 -8.84 -5.32 14.07
CA ILE A 43 -7.78 -6.18 13.53
C ILE A 43 -8.31 -7.03 12.37
N ALA A 44 -9.46 -7.69 12.54
CA ALA A 44 -10.06 -8.52 11.49
C ALA A 44 -10.38 -7.68 10.25
N THR A 45 -10.88 -6.45 10.43
CA THR A 45 -11.20 -5.58 9.30
C THR A 45 -9.94 -5.17 8.53
N ALA A 46 -8.88 -4.77 9.22
CA ALA A 46 -7.60 -4.48 8.57
C ALA A 46 -6.98 -5.73 7.92
N ALA A 47 -7.03 -6.89 8.59
CA ALA A 47 -6.47 -8.15 8.10
C ALA A 47 -7.19 -8.67 6.85
N PHE A 48 -8.52 -8.67 6.84
CA PHE A 48 -9.31 -9.05 5.67
C PHE A 48 -9.12 -8.08 4.51
N SER A 49 -8.99 -6.78 4.78
CA SER A 49 -8.66 -5.80 3.74
C SER A 49 -7.29 -6.11 3.12
N LEU A 50 -6.25 -6.31 3.92
CA LEU A 50 -4.91 -6.66 3.43
C LEU A 50 -4.89 -8.00 2.69
N LEU A 51 -5.58 -9.02 3.21
CA LEU A 51 -5.69 -10.32 2.57
C LEU A 51 -6.37 -10.21 1.21
N ALA A 52 -7.47 -9.47 1.12
CA ALA A 52 -8.18 -9.25 -0.15
C ALA A 52 -7.28 -8.55 -1.18
N ILE A 53 -6.44 -7.61 -0.74
CA ILE A 53 -5.46 -6.91 -1.59
C ILE A 53 -4.36 -7.86 -2.06
N ILE A 54 -3.78 -8.65 -1.16
CA ILE A 54 -2.74 -9.63 -1.50
C ILE A 54 -3.29 -10.66 -2.48
N LEU A 55 -4.49 -11.19 -2.24
CA LEU A 55 -5.15 -12.12 -3.15
C LEU A 55 -5.47 -11.47 -4.49
N GLY A 56 -6.00 -10.24 -4.48
CA GLY A 56 -6.26 -9.47 -5.70
C GLY A 56 -4.98 -9.23 -6.52
N TYR A 57 -3.88 -8.92 -5.85
CA TYR A 57 -2.57 -8.73 -6.47
C TYR A 57 -2.05 -10.02 -7.11
N LEU A 58 -2.07 -11.13 -6.38
CA LEU A 58 -1.61 -12.44 -6.87
C LEU A 58 -2.50 -13.04 -7.96
N CYS A 59 -3.79 -12.67 -7.99
CA CYS A 59 -4.73 -13.11 -9.02
C CYS A 59 -4.83 -12.14 -10.21
N GLU A 60 -4.07 -11.04 -10.22
CA GLU A 60 -4.18 -9.98 -11.24
C GLU A 60 -5.61 -9.39 -11.36
N CYS A 61 -6.33 -9.35 -10.25
CA CYS A 61 -7.72 -8.88 -10.15
C CYS A 61 -7.84 -7.49 -9.50
N LEU A 62 -6.73 -6.78 -9.22
CA LEU A 62 -6.80 -5.48 -8.56
C LEU A 62 -7.51 -4.44 -9.44
N PRO A 63 -8.50 -3.70 -8.89
CA PRO A 63 -9.23 -2.68 -9.64
C PRO A 63 -8.35 -1.44 -9.85
N GLY A 64 -8.33 -0.89 -11.06
CA GLY A 64 -7.77 0.44 -11.34
C GLY A 64 -6.26 0.60 -11.18
N THR A 65 -5.51 -0.48 -10.87
CA THR A 65 -4.05 -0.45 -10.73
C THR A 65 -3.36 -0.98 -11.98
N GLU A 66 -2.43 -0.20 -12.53
CA GLU A 66 -1.51 -0.68 -13.57
C GLU A 66 -0.32 -1.35 -12.88
N THR A 67 -0.19 -2.66 -13.02
CA THR A 67 0.97 -3.42 -12.52
C THR A 67 2.14 -3.26 -13.48
N ASN A 68 3.35 -3.14 -12.93
CA ASN A 68 4.56 -3.03 -13.75
C ASN A 68 5.21 -4.41 -13.99
N HIS A 69 6.33 -4.44 -14.72
CA HIS A 69 7.03 -5.69 -15.04
C HIS A 69 7.58 -6.40 -13.78
N VAL A 70 7.94 -5.66 -12.72
CA VAL A 70 8.34 -6.24 -11.43
C VAL A 70 7.16 -6.96 -10.80
N ASP A 71 5.99 -6.33 -10.78
CA ASP A 71 4.77 -6.91 -10.23
C ASP A 71 4.40 -8.20 -10.95
N GLN A 72 4.46 -8.21 -12.29
CA GLN A 72 4.21 -9.40 -13.10
C GLN A 72 5.21 -10.53 -12.81
N ALA A 73 6.51 -10.21 -12.72
CA ALA A 73 7.55 -11.19 -12.40
C ALA A 73 7.30 -11.83 -11.03
N VAL A 74 6.90 -11.04 -10.04
CA VAL A 74 6.57 -11.51 -8.69
C VAL A 74 5.32 -12.39 -8.71
N THR A 75 4.24 -11.95 -9.36
CA THR A 75 2.98 -12.72 -9.43
C THR A 75 3.18 -14.08 -10.11
N VAL A 76 3.92 -14.14 -11.21
CA VAL A 76 4.25 -15.40 -11.90
C VAL A 76 5.11 -16.30 -11.01
N THR A 77 6.13 -15.74 -10.35
CA THR A 77 7.05 -16.50 -9.49
C THR A 77 6.32 -17.11 -8.30
N VAL A 78 5.55 -16.29 -7.56
CA VAL A 78 4.79 -16.74 -6.40
C VAL A 78 3.72 -17.75 -6.80
N THR A 79 2.95 -17.48 -7.86
CA THR A 79 1.89 -18.40 -8.31
C THR A 79 2.48 -19.74 -8.78
N THR A 80 3.65 -19.72 -9.42
CA THR A 80 4.34 -20.94 -9.85
C THR A 80 4.87 -21.71 -8.64
N PHE A 81 5.46 -21.02 -7.67
CA PHE A 81 5.94 -21.62 -6.42
C PHE A 81 4.79 -22.24 -5.62
N VAL A 82 3.67 -21.53 -5.44
CA VAL A 82 2.46 -22.04 -4.81
C VAL A 82 1.95 -23.27 -5.57
N LYS A 83 1.82 -23.21 -6.89
CA LYS A 83 1.43 -24.39 -7.70
C LYS A 83 2.40 -25.56 -7.54
N PHE A 84 3.70 -25.30 -7.36
CA PHE A 84 4.72 -26.32 -7.13
C PHE A 84 4.60 -26.95 -5.74
N CYS A 85 4.52 -26.14 -4.69
CA CYS A 85 4.34 -26.60 -3.31
C CYS A 85 3.02 -27.36 -3.09
N PHE A 86 1.95 -26.98 -3.79
CA PHE A 86 0.62 -27.60 -3.68
C PHE A 86 0.30 -28.55 -4.87
N SER A 87 1.31 -28.90 -5.68
CA SER A 87 1.21 -29.69 -6.92
C SER A 87 0.69 -31.15 -6.81
N PRO A 88 0.85 -31.91 -5.69
CA PRO A 88 0.53 -33.34 -5.74
C PRO A 88 -0.94 -33.67 -6.08
N SER A 89 -1.86 -32.71 -5.95
CA SER A 89 -3.31 -32.91 -6.21
C SER A 89 -3.77 -32.60 -7.65
N LEU A 90 -3.02 -31.80 -8.43
CA LEU A 90 -3.51 -31.23 -9.70
C LEU A 90 -3.03 -31.96 -10.98
N SER A 91 -2.16 -32.97 -10.85
CA SER A 91 -1.58 -33.71 -11.98
C SER A 91 -2.61 -34.56 -12.76
N ARG A 92 -3.71 -34.99 -12.12
CA ARG A 92 -4.77 -35.79 -12.74
C ARG A 92 -5.71 -34.99 -13.66
N ILE A 93 -5.85 -33.67 -13.45
CA ILE A 93 -6.77 -32.81 -14.23
C ILE A 93 -6.13 -32.32 -15.54
N LYS A 94 -4.79 -32.12 -15.55
CA LYS A 94 -4.06 -31.69 -16.76
C LYS A 94 -4.16 -32.68 -17.92
N LYS A 95 -4.18 -33.99 -17.64
CA LYS A 95 -4.29 -35.06 -18.66
C LYS A 95 -5.68 -35.13 -19.31
N LEU A 96 -6.73 -34.71 -18.61
CA LEU A 96 -8.10 -34.68 -19.11
C LEU A 96 -8.39 -33.41 -19.94
N ARG A 97 -7.79 -32.28 -19.57
CA ARG A 97 -7.95 -30.99 -20.25
C ARG A 97 -7.29 -30.94 -21.63
N ALA A 98 -6.17 -31.66 -21.79
CA ALA A 98 -5.44 -31.73 -23.07
C ALA A 98 -6.22 -32.44 -24.19
N ARG A 99 -7.21 -33.28 -23.85
CA ARG A 99 -8.04 -34.01 -24.84
C ARG A 99 -9.25 -33.21 -25.39
N LEU A 100 -9.49 -32.00 -24.87
CA LEU A 100 -10.69 -31.19 -25.19
C LEU A 100 -10.37 -29.86 -25.89
N SER A 101 -9.11 -29.59 -26.24
CA SER A 101 -8.65 -28.26 -26.63
C SER A 101 -8.72 -28.00 -28.14
N SER A 102 -9.91 -27.61 -28.62
CA SER A 102 -10.06 -26.71 -29.79
C SER A 102 -10.58 -25.31 -29.36
N ALA A 103 -10.77 -25.07 -28.07
CA ALA A 103 -11.42 -23.88 -27.50
C ALA A 103 -10.46 -22.79 -26.97
N HIS A 104 -9.29 -22.61 -27.59
CA HIS A 104 -8.25 -21.71 -27.04
C HIS A 104 -8.68 -20.23 -27.06
N LEU A 105 -9.40 -19.80 -28.11
CA LEU A 105 -9.81 -18.39 -28.28
C LEU A 105 -11.03 -17.99 -27.40
N HIS A 106 -11.96 -18.90 -27.13
CA HIS A 106 -13.11 -18.62 -26.25
C HIS A 106 -12.74 -18.70 -24.76
N HIS A 107 -11.68 -19.44 -24.43
CA HIS A 107 -11.19 -19.54 -23.06
C HIS A 107 -10.54 -18.24 -22.59
N THR A 108 -9.86 -17.48 -23.44
CA THR A 108 -9.25 -16.19 -23.06
C THR A 108 -10.29 -15.13 -22.75
N GLN A 109 -11.29 -14.94 -23.63
CA GLN A 109 -12.34 -13.94 -23.43
C GLN A 109 -13.20 -14.20 -22.17
N PHE A 110 -13.48 -15.47 -21.84
CA PHE A 110 -14.20 -15.81 -20.61
C PHE A 110 -13.35 -15.58 -19.35
N GLN A 111 -12.03 -15.80 -19.42
CA GLN A 111 -11.13 -15.50 -18.30
C GLN A 111 -11.06 -13.99 -18.02
N GLU A 112 -10.99 -13.16 -19.06
CA GLU A 112 -11.00 -11.70 -18.93
C GLU A 112 -12.29 -11.18 -18.27
N GLU A 113 -13.45 -11.70 -18.69
CA GLU A 113 -14.73 -11.33 -18.10
C GLU A 113 -14.84 -11.75 -16.63
N LEU A 114 -14.29 -12.91 -16.26
CA LEU A 114 -14.23 -13.35 -14.86
C LEU A 114 -13.31 -12.47 -14.01
N VAL A 115 -12.11 -12.16 -14.51
CA VAL A 115 -11.16 -11.28 -13.81
C VAL A 115 -11.80 -9.92 -13.55
N LYS A 116 -12.50 -9.36 -14.54
CA LYS A 116 -13.25 -8.10 -14.39
C LYS A 116 -14.33 -8.17 -13.30
N GLN A 117 -15.03 -9.29 -13.20
CA GLN A 117 -16.03 -9.50 -12.15
C GLN A 117 -15.41 -9.60 -10.76
N TRP A 118 -14.36 -10.42 -10.60
CA TRP A 118 -13.63 -10.52 -9.34
C TRP A 118 -13.03 -9.18 -8.93
N SER A 119 -12.55 -8.39 -9.90
CA SER A 119 -12.09 -7.03 -9.66
C SER A 119 -13.19 -6.11 -9.13
N THR A 120 -14.40 -6.19 -9.71
CA THR A 120 -15.57 -5.43 -9.24
C THR A 120 -16.03 -5.87 -7.85
N ALA A 121 -16.03 -7.18 -7.59
CA ALA A 121 -16.34 -7.75 -6.29
C ALA A 121 -15.35 -7.28 -5.21
N LEU A 122 -14.07 -7.33 -5.53
CA LEU A 122 -12.98 -6.88 -4.67
C LEU A 122 -13.06 -5.38 -4.39
N GLU A 123 -13.36 -4.57 -5.41
CA GLU A 123 -13.60 -3.13 -5.28
C GLU A 123 -14.70 -2.83 -4.25
N ARG A 124 -15.87 -3.47 -4.39
CA ARG A 124 -17.01 -3.29 -3.47
C ARG A 124 -16.67 -3.75 -2.05
N PHE A 125 -16.01 -4.89 -1.92
CA PHE A 125 -15.61 -5.44 -0.63
C PHE A 125 -14.65 -4.51 0.11
N ILE A 126 -13.56 -4.08 -0.55
CA ILE A 126 -12.58 -3.16 0.05
C ILE A 126 -13.25 -1.83 0.42
N LEU A 127 -14.15 -1.33 -0.42
CA LEU A 127 -14.87 -0.09 -0.16
C LEU A 127 -15.72 -0.19 1.12
N ALA A 128 -16.47 -1.28 1.29
CA ALA A 128 -17.29 -1.51 2.48
C ALA A 128 -16.45 -1.62 3.76
N MET A 129 -15.32 -2.33 3.69
CA MET A 129 -14.37 -2.46 4.81
C MET A 129 -13.77 -1.11 5.20
N SER A 130 -13.45 -0.28 4.21
CA SER A 130 -12.92 1.07 4.41
C SER A 130 -13.94 2.01 5.06
N ASP A 131 -15.18 2.00 4.57
CA ASP A 131 -16.26 2.85 5.08
C ASP A 131 -16.63 2.46 6.52
N GLN A 132 -16.67 1.16 6.84
CA GLN A 132 -16.86 0.69 8.21
C GLN A 132 -15.73 1.20 9.12
N GLN A 133 -14.46 1.01 8.73
CA GLN A 133 -13.32 1.47 9.54
C GLN A 133 -13.26 2.98 9.67
N LEU A 134 -13.70 3.72 8.66
CA LEU A 134 -13.75 5.18 8.71
C LEU A 134 -14.71 5.68 9.79
N VAL A 135 -15.92 5.11 9.84
CA VAL A 135 -16.93 5.50 10.83
C VAL A 135 -16.53 5.04 12.23
N THR A 136 -16.11 3.77 12.39
CA THR A 136 -15.69 3.24 13.70
C THR A 136 -14.41 3.89 14.21
N GLY A 137 -13.45 4.15 13.33
CA GLY A 137 -12.18 4.83 13.63
C GLY A 137 -12.38 6.28 14.09
N ILE A 138 -13.31 7.01 13.48
CA ILE A 138 -13.66 8.36 13.95
C ILE A 138 -14.42 8.29 15.28
N ALA A 139 -15.36 7.36 15.42
CA ALA A 139 -16.12 7.20 16.65
C ALA A 139 -15.20 6.92 17.85
N ILE A 140 -14.23 6.02 17.70
CA ILE A 140 -13.29 5.70 18.80
C ILE A 140 -12.38 6.90 19.12
N MET A 141 -11.88 7.62 18.12
CA MET A 141 -11.05 8.82 18.33
C MET A 141 -11.84 9.94 19.03
N VAL A 142 -13.05 10.24 18.58
CA VAL A 142 -13.91 11.24 19.22
C VAL A 142 -14.23 10.82 20.66
N THR A 143 -14.49 9.52 20.90
CA THR A 143 -14.80 8.99 22.24
C THR A 143 -13.63 9.19 23.21
N ILE A 144 -12.40 8.86 22.83
CA ILE A 144 -11.26 9.01 23.74
C ILE A 144 -10.90 10.46 24.06
N TYR A 145 -11.11 11.38 23.13
CA TYR A 145 -10.87 12.80 23.39
C TYR A 145 -11.95 13.40 24.28
N THR A 146 -13.22 13.05 24.04
CA THR A 146 -14.35 13.54 24.85
C THR A 146 -14.37 12.94 26.24
N LYS A 147 -14.02 11.67 26.40
CA LYS A 147 -13.94 10.97 27.69
C LYS A 147 -12.55 10.97 28.31
N SER A 148 -11.62 11.81 27.82
CA SER A 148 -10.23 11.91 28.29
C SER A 148 -10.08 12.06 29.82
N CYS A 149 -11.09 12.62 30.48
CA CYS A 149 -11.10 12.76 31.94
C CYS A 149 -11.37 11.45 32.68
N ASP A 150 -12.21 10.57 32.13
CA ASP A 150 -12.77 9.39 32.80
C ASP A 150 -12.17 8.06 32.34
N ILE A 151 -11.32 8.10 31.31
CA ILE A 151 -10.61 6.93 30.82
C ILE A 151 -9.21 6.82 31.44
N SER A 152 -8.71 5.60 31.53
CA SER A 152 -7.33 5.31 31.89
C SER A 152 -6.36 5.64 30.75
N ILE A 153 -5.07 5.74 31.08
CA ILE A 153 -3.99 5.77 30.09
C ILE A 153 -4.06 4.53 29.18
N TYR A 154 -4.31 3.34 29.75
CA TYR A 154 -4.46 2.09 28.97
C TYR A 154 -5.51 2.22 27.86
N SER A 155 -6.72 2.67 28.20
CA SER A 155 -7.82 2.78 27.25
C SER A 155 -7.53 3.81 26.16
N PHE A 156 -6.83 4.90 26.50
CA PHE A 156 -6.37 5.90 25.54
C PHE A 156 -5.34 5.34 24.55
N GLN A 157 -4.30 4.66 25.04
CA GLN A 157 -3.26 4.08 24.19
C GLN A 157 -3.82 2.96 23.31
N MET A 158 -4.68 2.10 23.87
CA MET A 158 -5.32 1.02 23.12
C MET A 158 -6.20 1.56 21.98
N ALA A 159 -7.01 2.58 22.25
CA ALA A 159 -7.79 3.25 21.21
C ALA A 159 -6.91 3.86 20.11
N GLY A 160 -5.78 4.47 20.47
CA GLY A 160 -4.78 4.95 19.52
C GLY A 160 -4.24 3.84 18.61
N ALA A 161 -3.94 2.67 19.18
CA ALA A 161 -3.51 1.49 18.43
C ALA A 161 -4.63 0.93 17.53
N LEU A 162 -5.89 0.95 17.98
CA LEU A 162 -7.06 0.54 17.18
C LEU A 162 -7.27 1.47 15.98
N ALA A 163 -7.21 2.78 16.19
CA ALA A 163 -7.27 3.75 15.10
C ALA A 163 -6.13 3.56 14.10
N TRP A 164 -4.95 3.10 14.51
CA TRP A 164 -3.88 2.78 13.58
C TRP A 164 -4.27 1.69 12.54
N PHE A 165 -5.09 0.71 12.91
CA PHE A 165 -5.63 -0.27 11.95
C PHE A 165 -6.61 0.36 10.95
N SER A 166 -7.41 1.32 11.41
CA SER A 166 -8.26 2.12 10.53
C SER A 166 -7.40 2.91 9.53
N SER A 167 -6.31 3.53 9.97
CA SER A 167 -5.46 4.32 9.08
C SER A 167 -4.78 3.44 8.02
N THR A 168 -4.34 2.25 8.40
CA THR A 168 -3.78 1.25 7.48
C THR A 168 -4.81 0.85 6.40
N THR A 169 -6.07 0.66 6.80
CA THR A 169 -7.17 0.33 5.87
C THR A 169 -7.44 1.48 4.89
N HIS A 170 -7.43 2.73 5.36
CA HIS A 170 -7.62 3.91 4.51
C HIS A 170 -6.47 4.10 3.52
N LEU A 171 -5.22 3.97 3.96
CA LEU A 171 -4.04 4.02 3.11
C LEU A 171 -4.08 2.94 2.01
N ALA A 172 -4.52 1.73 2.37
CA ALA A 172 -4.70 0.64 1.42
C ALA A 172 -5.77 0.98 0.37
N THR A 173 -6.92 1.51 0.82
CA THR A 173 -8.05 1.90 -0.02
C THR A 173 -7.67 3.01 -1.00
N LEU A 174 -6.97 4.04 -0.54
CA LEU A 174 -6.51 5.16 -1.38
C LEU A 174 -5.53 4.72 -2.47
N THR A 175 -4.83 3.61 -2.27
CA THR A 175 -3.88 3.07 -3.27
C THR A 175 -4.61 2.32 -4.39
N ILE A 176 -5.76 1.71 -4.09
CA ILE A 176 -6.40 0.72 -4.98
C ILE A 176 -7.67 1.27 -5.61
N LEU A 177 -8.46 2.07 -4.89
CA LEU A 177 -9.77 2.54 -5.36
C LEU A 177 -9.70 3.88 -6.11
N THR A 178 -8.55 4.26 -6.66
CA THR A 178 -8.35 5.54 -7.36
C THR A 178 -9.36 5.72 -8.50
N LYS A 179 -9.52 4.70 -9.36
CA LYS A 179 -10.47 4.71 -10.48
C LYS A 179 -11.93 4.82 -10.03
N HIS A 180 -12.30 4.14 -8.94
CA HIS A 180 -13.64 4.21 -8.36
C HIS A 180 -13.93 5.63 -7.85
N PHE A 181 -12.96 6.23 -7.16
CA PHE A 181 -13.06 7.57 -6.61
C PHE A 181 -13.10 8.67 -7.69
N ASP A 182 -12.42 8.49 -8.81
CA ASP A 182 -12.49 9.42 -9.94
C ASP A 182 -13.89 9.49 -10.57
N THR A 183 -14.58 8.34 -10.56
CA THR A 183 -15.96 8.24 -11.04
C THR A 183 -16.93 8.92 -10.04
N HIS A 184 -16.71 8.75 -8.74
CA HIS A 184 -17.60 9.24 -7.67
C HIS A 184 -16.99 10.41 -6.87
N ARG A 185 -16.79 11.56 -7.53
CA ARG A 185 -16.04 12.71 -6.96
C ARG A 185 -16.60 13.27 -5.64
N ILE A 186 -17.93 13.30 -5.46
CA ILE A 186 -18.54 13.83 -4.23
C ILE A 186 -18.27 12.90 -3.05
N ALA A 187 -18.56 11.60 -3.23
CA ALA A 187 -18.29 10.58 -2.21
C ALA A 187 -16.79 10.47 -1.90
N ARG A 188 -15.94 10.62 -2.92
CA ARG A 188 -14.47 10.71 -2.76
C ARG A 188 -14.09 11.85 -1.84
N ASN A 189 -14.55 13.07 -2.11
CA ASN A 189 -14.17 14.24 -1.31
C ASN A 189 -14.64 14.11 0.15
N PHE A 190 -15.85 13.59 0.37
CA PHE A 190 -16.37 13.32 1.72
C PHE A 190 -15.48 12.31 2.48
N ARG A 191 -15.18 11.15 1.85
CA ARG A 191 -14.29 10.15 2.44
C ARG A 191 -12.90 10.71 2.70
N ALA A 192 -12.34 11.49 1.76
CA ALA A 192 -11.02 12.11 1.91
C ALA A 192 -10.96 13.06 3.11
N VAL A 193 -11.96 13.92 3.31
CA VAL A 193 -12.04 14.83 4.47
C VAL A 193 -12.06 14.02 5.77
N MET A 194 -12.88 12.98 5.84
CA MET A 194 -12.98 12.12 7.03
C MET A 194 -11.68 11.36 7.30
N MET A 195 -11.01 10.83 6.27
CA MET A 195 -9.71 10.17 6.39
C MET A 195 -8.61 11.15 6.86
N VAL A 196 -8.60 12.40 6.39
CA VAL A 196 -7.67 13.44 6.86
C VAL A 196 -7.94 13.82 8.32
N ALA A 197 -9.21 14.00 8.70
CA ALA A 197 -9.58 14.28 10.09
C ALA A 197 -9.15 13.15 11.03
N MET A 198 -9.36 11.91 10.60
CA MET A 198 -8.91 10.72 11.32
C MET A 198 -7.39 10.64 11.43
N MET A 199 -6.64 10.91 10.35
CA MET A 199 -5.17 10.98 10.38
C MET A 199 -4.68 12.05 11.37
N PHE A 200 -5.30 13.24 11.39
CA PHE A 200 -4.93 14.31 12.32
C PHE A 200 -5.16 13.89 13.78
N MET A 201 -6.35 13.35 14.09
CA MET A 201 -6.64 12.83 15.43
C MET A 201 -5.66 11.73 15.83
N LEU A 202 -5.38 10.77 14.95
CA LEU A 202 -4.42 9.71 15.23
C LEU A 202 -3.00 10.26 15.48
N ALA A 203 -2.54 11.23 14.69
CA ALA A 203 -1.23 11.85 14.89
C ALA A 203 -1.13 12.53 16.27
N VAL A 204 -2.17 13.26 16.68
CA VAL A 204 -2.23 13.88 18.01
C VAL A 204 -2.25 12.81 19.11
N ALA A 205 -3.01 11.72 18.94
CA ALA A 205 -3.06 10.62 19.90
C ALA A 205 -1.69 9.95 20.06
N GLN A 206 -0.96 9.75 18.97
CA GLN A 206 0.40 9.18 18.98
C GLN A 206 1.39 10.11 19.68
N ILE A 207 1.33 11.43 19.44
CA ILE A 207 2.18 12.40 20.14
C ILE A 207 1.92 12.38 21.65
N ILE A 208 0.65 12.38 22.05
CA ILE A 208 0.31 12.36 23.48
C ILE A 208 0.65 11.01 24.12
N SER A 209 0.40 9.89 23.43
CA SER A 209 0.72 8.55 23.93
C SER A 209 2.22 8.35 24.17
N ASN A 210 3.06 9.01 23.40
CA ASN A 210 4.52 8.96 23.51
C ASN A 210 5.10 10.11 24.36
N SER A 211 4.27 10.91 25.03
CA SER A 211 4.78 11.98 25.89
C SER A 211 5.34 11.41 27.19
N GLU A 212 6.32 12.10 27.79
CA GLU A 212 6.95 11.69 29.07
C GLU A 212 5.89 11.41 30.14
N SER A 213 4.88 12.29 30.22
CA SER A 213 3.76 12.22 31.15
C SER A 213 2.98 10.90 31.10
N VAL A 214 2.83 10.34 29.89
CA VAL A 214 2.00 9.16 29.66
C VAL A 214 2.84 7.88 29.72
N GLN A 215 4.04 7.89 29.14
CA GLN A 215 4.92 6.71 29.11
C GLN A 215 5.50 6.34 30.48
N HIS A 216 5.81 7.33 31.33
CA HIS A 216 6.42 7.09 32.65
C HIS A 216 5.40 6.99 33.79
N SER A 217 4.10 7.14 33.50
CA SER A 217 3.03 6.96 34.47
C SER A 217 2.53 5.51 34.44
N SER A 218 2.14 4.97 35.60
CA SER A 218 1.43 3.69 35.56
C SER A 218 0.05 3.87 34.94
N THR A 219 -0.41 2.81 34.33
CA THR A 219 -1.39 2.92 33.27
C THR A 219 -2.83 2.75 33.74
N ASP A 220 -2.99 2.41 35.01
CA ASP A 220 -4.21 2.47 35.81
C ASP A 220 -4.46 3.85 36.41
N ILE A 221 -3.75 4.87 35.94
CA ILE A 221 -4.05 6.28 36.22
C ILE A 221 -5.07 6.81 35.20
N TYR A 222 -5.99 7.65 35.66
CA TYR A 222 -6.84 8.46 34.78
C TYR A 222 -5.99 9.35 33.87
N PHE A 223 -6.25 9.28 32.57
CA PHE A 223 -5.51 10.00 31.54
C PHE A 223 -5.46 11.51 31.80
N GLY A 224 -6.60 12.12 32.19
CA GLY A 224 -6.67 13.53 32.56
C GLY A 224 -5.78 13.94 33.75
N CYS A 225 -5.55 13.03 34.72
CA CYS A 225 -4.61 13.31 35.81
C CYS A 225 -3.16 13.33 35.31
N ALA A 226 -2.77 12.35 34.50
CA ALA A 226 -1.41 12.26 33.96
C ALA A 226 -1.04 13.51 33.13
N LEU A 227 -1.99 14.02 32.34
CA LEU A 227 -1.83 15.29 31.63
C LEU A 227 -1.69 16.48 32.57
N ARG A 228 -2.44 16.55 33.67
CA ARG A 228 -2.40 17.71 34.57
C ARG A 228 -1.13 17.75 35.42
N LYS A 229 -0.63 16.59 35.86
CA LYS A 229 0.48 16.48 36.82
C LYS A 229 1.82 16.90 36.22
N SER A 230 2.12 16.45 34.99
CA SER A 230 3.45 16.60 34.42
C SER A 230 3.42 16.72 32.89
N PHE A 231 2.56 17.58 32.29
CA PHE A 231 2.51 17.71 30.82
C PHE A 231 3.86 18.15 30.24
N LYS A 232 4.59 17.18 29.69
CA LYS A 232 5.83 17.38 28.97
C LYS A 232 5.72 16.59 27.68
N LEU A 233 5.57 17.34 26.59
CA LEU A 233 5.33 16.79 25.27
C LEU A 233 6.56 16.08 24.71
N SER A 234 7.76 16.50 25.12
CA SER A 234 9.01 15.89 24.70
C SER A 234 9.28 14.64 25.54
N PRO A 235 9.49 13.47 24.91
CA PRO A 235 10.15 12.34 25.56
C PRO A 235 11.49 12.74 26.20
N ILE A 236 11.90 12.03 27.25
CA ILE A 236 13.17 12.29 27.96
C ILE A 236 14.34 11.86 27.08
N ASP A 237 14.18 10.75 26.38
CA ASP A 237 15.24 10.15 25.60
C ASP A 237 15.22 10.59 24.14
N GLY A 238 16.38 10.99 23.62
CA GLY A 238 16.51 11.46 22.24
C GLY A 238 16.08 10.43 21.18
N TYR A 239 16.12 9.13 21.49
CA TYR A 239 15.67 8.08 20.58
C TYR A 239 14.13 7.97 20.49
N GLU A 240 13.42 8.21 21.59
CA GLU A 240 11.95 8.22 21.61
C GLU A 240 11.42 9.38 20.76
N ILE A 241 12.07 10.54 20.86
CA ILE A 241 11.81 11.71 20.01
C ILE A 241 12.03 11.34 18.55
N ALA A 242 13.17 10.76 18.22
CA ALA A 242 13.49 10.37 16.84
C ALA A 242 12.47 9.36 16.28
N ASN A 243 12.07 8.35 17.07
CA ASN A 243 11.07 7.37 16.67
C ASN A 243 9.70 8.01 16.42
N LEU A 244 9.23 8.84 17.36
CA LEU A 244 7.97 9.56 17.21
C LEU A 244 7.98 10.42 15.94
N CYS A 245 9.07 11.17 15.72
CA CYS A 245 9.24 11.96 14.51
C CYS A 245 9.20 11.11 13.23
N LEU A 246 9.85 9.94 13.22
CA LEU A 246 9.86 9.02 12.08
C LEU A 246 8.48 8.44 11.79
N ILE A 247 7.75 7.99 12.82
CA ILE A 247 6.41 7.41 12.66
C ILE A 247 5.40 8.48 12.20
N ILE A 248 5.44 9.67 12.80
CA ILE A 248 4.57 10.78 12.42
C ILE A 248 4.88 11.27 11.01
N ALA A 249 6.17 11.41 10.66
CA ALA A 249 6.58 11.72 9.30
C ALA A 249 6.07 10.64 8.34
N TRP A 250 6.30 9.36 8.61
CA TRP A 250 5.81 8.27 7.77
C TRP A 250 4.30 8.32 7.57
N LEU A 251 3.52 8.56 8.63
CA LEU A 251 2.07 8.67 8.56
C LEU A 251 1.64 9.84 7.66
N ILE A 252 2.17 11.04 7.89
CA ILE A 252 1.83 12.25 7.13
C ILE A 252 2.23 12.10 5.66
N LEU A 253 3.47 11.67 5.39
CA LEU A 253 3.98 11.52 4.03
C LEU A 253 3.21 10.43 3.27
N SER A 254 2.81 9.35 3.94
CA SER A 254 1.99 8.27 3.36
C SER A 254 0.61 8.76 2.94
N TYR A 255 -0.08 9.53 3.79
CA TYR A 255 -1.37 10.12 3.47
C TYR A 255 -1.24 11.18 2.37
N ALA A 256 -0.27 12.09 2.50
CA ALA A 256 -0.03 13.15 1.53
C ALA A 256 0.26 12.57 0.14
N SER A 257 1.14 11.56 0.04
CA SER A 257 1.46 10.87 -1.21
C SER A 257 0.20 10.36 -1.94
N ARG A 258 -0.63 9.60 -1.22
CA ARG A 258 -1.83 8.98 -1.77
C ARG A 258 -2.94 9.98 -2.07
N MET A 259 -3.11 10.99 -1.23
CA MET A 259 -4.08 12.07 -1.46
C MET A 259 -3.70 12.93 -2.66
N ILE A 260 -2.43 13.33 -2.79
CA ILE A 260 -1.96 14.06 -3.98
C ILE A 260 -2.20 13.23 -5.23
N SER A 261 -1.85 11.93 -5.19
CA SER A 261 -2.09 11.00 -6.30
C SER A 261 -3.56 10.88 -6.69
N LEU A 262 -4.48 11.02 -5.72
CA LEU A 262 -5.92 10.93 -5.94
C LEU A 262 -6.53 12.18 -6.62
N TYR A 263 -5.92 13.36 -6.45
CA TYR A 263 -6.42 14.61 -7.04
C TYR A 263 -5.61 15.08 -8.25
N SER A 264 -4.38 14.60 -8.43
CA SER A 264 -3.55 14.95 -9.57
C SER A 264 -3.87 14.06 -10.78
N ALA A 265 -4.37 14.65 -11.87
CA ALA A 265 -4.70 13.92 -13.10
C ALA A 265 -3.49 13.34 -13.86
N ASN A 266 -2.25 13.79 -13.56
CA ASN A 266 -1.04 13.47 -14.34
C ASN A 266 0.23 13.31 -13.48
N VAL A 267 0.29 12.37 -12.54
CA VAL A 267 1.59 12.02 -11.93
C VAL A 267 1.75 10.51 -11.77
N LYS A 268 1.78 9.80 -12.92
CA LYS A 268 2.28 8.42 -13.02
C LYS A 268 3.82 8.41 -13.08
N SER A 269 4.44 9.05 -12.09
CA SER A 269 5.88 9.28 -12.10
C SER A 269 6.64 8.12 -11.47
N SER A 270 7.59 7.55 -12.21
CA SER A 270 8.49 6.46 -11.77
C SER A 270 9.51 6.88 -10.71
N TYR A 271 9.56 8.17 -10.33
CA TYR A 271 10.48 8.69 -9.33
C TYR A 271 9.95 8.50 -7.91
N SER A 272 10.88 8.35 -6.95
CA SER A 272 10.56 8.27 -5.54
C SER A 272 9.76 9.49 -5.07
N TRP A 273 8.92 9.28 -4.05
CA TRP A 273 8.06 10.33 -3.52
C TRP A 273 8.83 11.61 -3.11
N PRO A 274 10.00 11.56 -2.42
CA PRO A 274 10.75 12.76 -2.08
C PRO A 274 11.21 13.55 -3.31
N THR A 275 11.72 12.85 -4.34
CA THR A 275 12.18 13.49 -5.58
C THR A 275 11.05 14.21 -6.28
N ARG A 276 9.84 13.62 -6.28
CA ARG A 276 8.63 14.28 -6.79
C ARG A 276 8.28 15.53 -6.00
N GLN A 277 8.36 15.49 -4.67
CA GLN A 277 8.06 16.67 -3.85
C GLN A 277 9.07 17.79 -4.04
N ILE A 278 10.37 17.45 -4.07
CA ILE A 278 11.44 18.42 -4.32
C ILE A 278 11.24 19.03 -5.72
N ALA A 279 10.91 18.22 -6.72
CA ALA A 279 10.60 18.70 -8.06
C ALA A 279 9.39 19.65 -8.06
N PHE A 280 8.30 19.28 -7.38
CA PHE A 280 7.10 20.09 -7.30
C PHE A 280 7.34 21.43 -6.60
N VAL A 281 7.96 21.41 -5.41
CA VAL A 281 8.28 22.61 -4.61
C VAL A 281 9.21 23.54 -5.38
N LEU A 282 10.19 22.98 -6.08
CA LEU A 282 11.13 23.76 -6.90
C LEU A 282 10.58 24.08 -8.30
N GLY A 283 9.38 23.62 -8.66
CA GLY A 283 8.77 23.74 -10.00
C GLY A 283 9.68 23.22 -11.11
N LEU A 284 10.34 22.08 -10.90
CA LEU A 284 11.21 21.40 -11.86
C LEU A 284 10.38 20.43 -12.70
N GLU A 285 10.59 20.48 -14.02
CA GLU A 285 10.00 19.51 -14.93
C GLU A 285 11.00 18.36 -15.12
N ILE A 286 10.76 17.25 -14.43
CA ILE A 286 11.60 16.04 -14.57
C ILE A 286 11.04 15.21 -15.72
N GLN A 287 11.91 14.87 -16.66
CA GLN A 287 11.53 14.04 -17.79
C GLN A 287 11.41 12.58 -17.33
N GLU A 288 10.22 12.00 -17.43
CA GLU A 288 10.00 10.62 -17.00
C GLU A 288 10.84 9.63 -17.82
N PRO A 289 11.43 8.61 -17.18
CA PRO A 289 12.18 7.59 -17.89
C PRO A 289 11.21 6.81 -18.79
N THR A 290 11.52 6.77 -20.06
CA THR A 290 10.77 6.02 -21.08
C THR A 290 11.11 4.54 -21.01
N ALA A 291 10.24 3.66 -21.54
CA ALA A 291 10.56 2.23 -21.65
C ALA A 291 11.83 1.95 -22.47
N GLU A 292 12.24 2.90 -23.33
CA GLU A 292 13.51 2.85 -24.07
C GLU A 292 14.71 3.18 -23.17
N ASP A 293 14.53 3.95 -22.09
CA ASP A 293 15.58 4.24 -21.10
C ASP A 293 16.05 2.99 -20.34
N ASP A 294 15.14 2.05 -20.11
CA ASP A 294 15.42 0.79 -19.41
C ASP A 294 15.68 -0.39 -20.39
N SER A 295 16.01 -0.08 -21.66
CA SER A 295 16.43 -1.08 -22.67
C SER A 295 17.89 -1.49 -22.51
N LEU A 296 18.18 -2.77 -22.75
CA LEU A 296 19.56 -3.29 -22.66
C LEU A 296 20.46 -2.59 -23.67
N GLU A 297 19.94 -2.27 -24.86
CA GLU A 297 20.67 -1.58 -25.92
C GLU A 297 21.12 -0.18 -25.50
N LYS A 298 20.25 0.60 -24.84
CA LYS A 298 20.62 1.93 -24.36
C LYS A 298 21.66 1.84 -23.24
N LEU A 299 21.51 0.88 -22.32
CA LEU A 299 22.50 0.63 -21.28
C LEU A 299 23.87 0.32 -21.90
N ASP A 300 23.93 -0.55 -22.90
CA ASP A 300 25.19 -0.86 -23.59
C ASP A 300 25.80 0.37 -24.29
N LYS A 301 24.99 1.19 -24.97
CA LYS A 301 25.46 2.43 -25.60
C LYS A 301 26.05 3.41 -24.58
N VAL A 302 25.39 3.61 -23.44
CA VAL A 302 25.90 4.50 -22.38
C VAL A 302 27.20 3.95 -21.81
N MET A 303 27.30 2.64 -21.61
CA MET A 303 28.49 2.01 -21.05
C MET A 303 29.68 2.03 -22.02
N GLN A 304 29.44 1.92 -23.33
CA GLN A 304 30.47 2.13 -24.35
C GLN A 304 31.01 3.57 -24.30
N ALA A 305 30.14 4.57 -24.22
CA ALA A 305 30.57 5.96 -24.08
C ALA A 305 31.37 6.22 -22.80
N VAL A 306 31.04 5.53 -21.69
CA VAL A 306 31.82 5.61 -20.44
C VAL A 306 33.20 4.97 -20.61
N ASP A 307 33.31 3.80 -21.22
CA ASP A 307 34.59 3.15 -21.49
C ASP A 307 35.48 4.00 -22.41
N ASP A 308 34.91 4.60 -23.46
CA ASP A 308 35.62 5.50 -24.37
C ASP A 308 36.16 6.74 -23.66
N ARG A 309 35.38 7.36 -22.76
CA ARG A 309 35.85 8.48 -21.94
C ARG A 309 36.99 8.09 -21.01
N LEU A 310 36.89 6.93 -20.35
CA LEU A 310 37.94 6.44 -19.45
C LEU A 310 39.20 6.06 -20.22
N ARG A 311 39.06 5.54 -21.44
CA ARG A 311 40.17 5.21 -22.34
C ARG A 311 40.95 6.45 -22.79
N ASN A 312 40.25 7.55 -23.06
CA ASN A 312 40.86 8.81 -23.49
C ASN A 312 41.37 9.67 -22.31
N GLY A 313 41.10 9.26 -21.08
CA GLY A 313 41.52 9.95 -19.85
C GLY A 313 42.82 9.42 -19.23
N PRO A 314 43.17 9.88 -18.02
CA PRO A 314 44.38 9.46 -17.30
C PRO A 314 44.39 7.97 -16.92
N LEU A 315 43.21 7.34 -16.85
CA LEU A 315 43.05 5.91 -16.59
C LEU A 315 43.29 5.03 -17.83
N GLY A 316 43.48 5.60 -19.02
CA GLY A 316 43.70 4.84 -20.26
C GLY A 316 44.92 3.92 -20.21
N ARG A 317 45.94 4.27 -19.41
CA ARG A 317 47.18 3.50 -19.20
C ARG A 317 47.00 2.29 -18.28
N TRP A 318 45.99 2.29 -17.41
CA TRP A 318 45.77 1.26 -16.39
C TRP A 318 44.56 0.39 -16.76
N SER A 319 44.80 -0.62 -17.61
CA SER A 319 43.73 -1.46 -18.16
C SER A 319 42.88 -2.13 -17.07
N LEU A 320 43.47 -2.72 -16.03
CA LEU A 320 42.73 -3.36 -14.93
C LEU A 320 41.83 -2.37 -14.19
N LEU A 321 42.37 -1.19 -13.83
CA LEU A 321 41.60 -0.16 -13.12
C LEU A 321 40.43 0.36 -13.98
N ARG A 322 40.63 0.52 -15.30
CA ARG A 322 39.56 0.88 -16.24
C ARG A 322 38.44 -0.16 -16.25
N HIS A 323 38.76 -1.44 -16.40
CA HIS A 323 37.75 -2.51 -16.40
C HIS A 323 36.97 -2.56 -15.08
N VAL A 324 37.66 -2.37 -13.95
CA VAL A 324 37.01 -2.29 -12.63
C VAL A 324 36.07 -1.09 -12.57
N CYS A 325 36.49 0.10 -13.00
CA CYS A 325 35.63 1.29 -13.02
C CYS A 325 34.39 1.12 -13.92
N VAL A 326 34.55 0.54 -15.12
CA VAL A 326 33.44 0.27 -16.04
C VAL A 326 32.49 -0.76 -15.44
N TRP A 327 33.01 -1.83 -14.80
CA TRP A 327 32.19 -2.83 -14.16
C TRP A 327 31.40 -2.26 -12.97
N ILE A 328 32.02 -1.43 -12.14
CA ILE A 328 31.37 -0.70 -11.06
C ILE A 328 30.27 0.23 -11.60
N ALA A 329 30.56 1.00 -12.66
CA ALA A 329 29.58 1.89 -13.29
C ALA A 329 28.38 1.11 -13.86
N ARG A 330 28.64 -0.03 -14.51
CA ARG A 330 27.61 -0.97 -15.00
C ARG A 330 26.74 -1.48 -13.86
N PHE A 331 27.36 -1.94 -12.77
CA PHE A 331 26.65 -2.45 -11.60
C PHE A 331 25.73 -1.40 -10.98
N PHE A 332 26.23 -0.18 -10.74
CA PHE A 332 25.40 0.90 -10.18
C PHE A 332 24.30 1.36 -11.13
N SER A 333 24.56 1.46 -12.43
CA SER A 333 23.53 1.80 -13.41
C SER A 333 22.41 0.75 -13.43
N LEU A 334 22.77 -0.53 -13.32
CA LEU A 334 21.81 -1.63 -13.23
C LEU A 334 21.02 -1.60 -11.92
N ALA A 335 21.70 -1.39 -10.79
CA ALA A 335 21.08 -1.26 -9.48
C ALA A 335 20.02 -0.15 -9.45
N GLY A 336 20.35 1.03 -9.96
CA GLY A 336 19.42 2.16 -10.01
C GLY A 336 18.22 1.91 -10.91
N ALA A 337 18.37 1.20 -12.03
CA ALA A 337 17.24 0.85 -12.91
C ALA A 337 16.28 -0.15 -12.24
N ILE A 338 16.81 -1.12 -11.52
CA ILE A 338 16.04 -2.10 -10.76
C ILE A 338 15.32 -1.43 -9.60
N GLU A 339 16.00 -0.55 -8.88
CA GLU A 339 15.42 0.13 -7.74
C GLU A 339 14.29 1.09 -8.14
N ARG A 340 14.44 1.84 -9.23
CA ARG A 340 13.35 2.67 -9.79
C ARG A 340 12.14 1.82 -10.20
N ALA A 341 12.38 0.70 -10.87
CA ALA A 341 11.33 -0.24 -11.24
C ALA A 341 10.63 -0.86 -10.03
N PHE A 342 11.39 -1.17 -8.98
CA PHE A 342 10.84 -1.68 -7.74
C PHE A 342 10.05 -0.60 -6.99
N ALA A 343 10.58 0.62 -6.83
CA ALA A 343 9.92 1.71 -6.12
C ALA A 343 8.63 2.19 -6.81
N SER A 344 8.54 2.04 -8.13
CA SER A 344 7.33 2.32 -8.92
C SER A 344 6.31 1.17 -8.94
N SER A 345 6.66 0.00 -8.38
CA SER A 345 5.78 -1.18 -8.36
C SER A 345 4.66 -1.07 -7.33
N PHE A 346 3.58 -1.82 -7.55
CA PHE A 346 2.55 -1.97 -6.53
C PHE A 346 3.10 -2.70 -5.29
N LEU A 347 4.04 -3.63 -5.48
CA LEU A 347 4.72 -4.34 -4.38
C LEU A 347 5.39 -3.39 -3.38
N TRP A 348 5.99 -2.28 -3.85
CA TRP A 348 6.53 -1.25 -2.96
C TRP A 348 5.49 -0.69 -2.00
N HIS A 349 4.30 -0.36 -2.53
CA HIS A 349 3.19 0.12 -1.72
C HIS A 349 2.70 -0.94 -0.73
N LEU A 350 2.68 -2.22 -1.15
CA LEU A 350 2.29 -3.34 -0.31
C LEU A 350 3.25 -3.53 0.89
N ILE A 351 4.56 -3.39 0.68
CA ILE A 351 5.56 -3.49 1.77
C ILE A 351 5.29 -2.46 2.88
N TRP A 352 4.97 -1.21 2.50
CA TRP A 352 4.65 -0.17 3.48
C TRP A 352 3.28 -0.37 4.14
N LEU A 353 2.32 -1.00 3.47
CA LEU A 353 1.06 -1.42 4.11
C LEU A 353 1.30 -2.51 5.15
N LEU A 354 2.18 -3.48 4.87
CA LEU A 354 2.60 -4.51 5.82
C LEU A 354 3.36 -3.90 7.00
N PHE A 355 4.24 -2.92 6.76
CA PHE A 355 4.87 -2.13 7.83
C PHE A 355 3.83 -1.53 8.79
N GLY A 356 2.81 -0.86 8.25
CA GLY A 356 1.73 -0.26 9.04
C GLY A 356 0.98 -1.29 9.88
N ALA A 357 0.66 -2.45 9.30
CA ALA A 357 -0.01 -3.54 10.00
C ALA A 357 0.85 -4.13 11.13
N THR A 358 2.13 -4.41 10.85
CA THR A 358 3.08 -4.95 11.83
C THR A 358 3.29 -3.99 13.00
N PHE A 359 3.44 -2.69 12.72
CA PHE A 359 3.55 -1.67 13.76
C PHE A 359 2.28 -1.56 14.61
N GLY A 360 1.09 -1.61 13.99
CA GLY A 360 -0.20 -1.63 14.72
C GLY A 360 -0.34 -2.86 15.64
N ILE A 361 0.00 -4.06 15.14
CA ILE A 361 0.01 -5.29 15.94
C ILE A 361 1.02 -5.18 17.08
N GLY A 362 2.22 -4.69 16.79
CA GLY A 362 3.26 -4.46 17.78
C GLY A 362 2.80 -3.55 18.91
N GLN A 363 2.10 -2.44 18.59
CA GLN A 363 1.56 -1.53 19.59
C GLN A 363 0.57 -2.23 20.52
N VAL A 364 -0.39 -2.98 19.96
CA VAL A 364 -1.35 -3.75 20.77
C VAL A 364 -0.65 -4.73 21.68
N ILE A 365 0.35 -5.46 21.17
CA ILE A 365 1.11 -6.44 21.96
C ILE A 365 1.89 -5.74 23.07
N SER A 366 2.57 -4.63 22.76
CA SER A 366 3.32 -3.81 23.71
C SER A 366 2.41 -3.32 24.84
N ILE A 367 1.27 -2.71 24.47
CA ILE A 367 0.25 -2.20 25.40
C ILE A 367 -0.46 -3.32 26.19
N ARG A 368 -0.44 -4.58 25.73
CA ARG A 368 -0.97 -5.70 26.55
C ARG A 368 0.09 -6.32 27.45
N LYS A 369 1.35 -6.33 27.02
CA LYS A 369 2.46 -6.97 27.74
C LYS A 369 2.91 -6.14 28.93
N ASP A 370 3.06 -4.83 28.77
CA ASP A 370 3.60 -3.94 29.81
C ASP A 370 2.63 -3.73 31.00
N TYR A 371 1.47 -4.37 30.94
CA TYR A 371 0.30 -4.07 31.76
C TYR A 371 -0.15 -5.22 32.65
N THR A 372 0.50 -6.40 32.55
CA THR A 372 0.21 -7.50 33.47
C THR A 372 0.77 -7.20 34.85
N VAL A 373 0.02 -6.46 35.67
CA VAL A 373 0.31 -6.36 37.11
C VAL A 373 0.06 -7.74 37.71
N PRO A 374 1.06 -8.43 38.30
CA PRO A 374 0.92 -9.81 38.75
C PRO A 374 -0.24 -10.05 39.74
N TYR A 375 -0.64 -9.00 40.47
CA TYR A 375 -1.73 -9.05 41.46
C TYR A 375 -3.14 -8.86 40.87
N ARG A 376 -3.26 -8.34 39.63
CA ARG A 376 -4.56 -7.96 39.03
C ARG A 376 -4.92 -8.79 37.77
N LYS A 377 -4.15 -9.83 37.44
CA LYS A 377 -4.41 -10.71 36.28
C LYS A 377 -5.80 -11.35 36.29
N ASP A 378 -6.29 -11.75 37.46
CA ASP A 378 -7.59 -12.38 37.59
C ASP A 378 -8.72 -11.38 37.28
N GLN A 379 -8.59 -10.15 37.80
CA GLN A 379 -9.52 -9.05 37.53
C GLN A 379 -9.43 -8.53 36.09
N GLU A 380 -8.25 -8.52 35.47
CA GLU A 380 -8.05 -8.22 34.04
C GLU A 380 -8.80 -9.23 33.16
N THR A 381 -8.65 -10.53 33.44
CA THR A 381 -9.30 -11.60 32.68
C THR A 381 -10.81 -11.55 32.85
N GLU A 382 -11.32 -11.29 34.05
CA GLU A 382 -12.76 -11.17 34.29
C GLU A 382 -13.36 -9.89 33.67
N THR A 383 -12.63 -8.77 33.67
CA THR A 383 -13.14 -7.50 33.13
C THR A 383 -13.08 -7.46 31.61
N LEU A 384 -11.96 -7.83 30.98
CA LEU A 384 -11.81 -7.83 29.52
C LEU A 384 -12.74 -8.85 28.82
N ASN A 385 -13.17 -9.90 29.53
CA ASN A 385 -14.12 -10.89 29.01
C ASN A 385 -15.60 -10.52 29.24
N LYS A 386 -15.89 -9.41 29.94
CA LYS A 386 -17.27 -8.91 30.02
C LYS A 386 -17.67 -8.29 28.69
N TRP A 387 -18.83 -8.70 28.18
CA TRP A 387 -19.37 -8.21 26.92
C TRP A 387 -20.17 -6.93 27.14
N GLY A 388 -19.61 -5.81 26.69
CA GLY A 388 -20.31 -4.52 26.62
C GLY A 388 -20.95 -4.27 25.25
N PHE A 389 -21.88 -3.31 25.17
CA PHE A 389 -22.49 -2.91 23.91
C PHE A 389 -21.43 -2.43 22.90
N GLY A 390 -20.41 -1.70 23.38
CA GLY A 390 -19.31 -1.19 22.56
C GLY A 390 -18.46 -2.30 21.91
N GLN A 391 -18.48 -3.53 22.45
CA GLN A 391 -17.79 -4.68 21.86
C GLN A 391 -18.65 -5.45 20.85
N ILE A 392 -19.94 -5.61 21.14
CA ILE A 392 -20.85 -6.38 20.30
C ILE A 392 -21.12 -5.63 19.00
N LEU A 393 -21.38 -4.32 19.08
CA LEU A 393 -21.71 -3.49 17.93
C LEU A 393 -20.69 -3.60 16.78
N PRO A 394 -19.37 -3.36 16.98
CA PRO A 394 -18.40 -3.43 15.89
C PRO A 394 -18.24 -4.84 15.31
N LEU A 395 -18.39 -5.89 16.13
CA LEU A 395 -18.38 -7.28 15.65
C LEU A 395 -19.59 -7.59 14.76
N VAL A 396 -20.78 -7.12 15.13
CA VAL A 396 -21.98 -7.28 14.29
C VAL A 396 -21.85 -6.48 13.00
N LEU A 397 -21.27 -5.29 13.04
CA LEU A 397 -21.02 -4.48 11.85
C LEU A 397 -20.10 -5.18 10.83
N LEU A 398 -19.19 -6.04 11.29
CA LEU A 398 -18.32 -6.86 10.43
C LEU A 398 -19.11 -7.83 9.54
N ALA A 399 -20.38 -8.11 9.86
CA ALA A 399 -21.26 -8.88 8.99
C ALA A 399 -21.54 -8.14 7.67
N LEU A 400 -21.57 -6.81 7.64
CA LEU A 400 -21.93 -6.05 6.44
C LEU A 400 -20.96 -6.28 5.28
N PRO A 401 -19.63 -6.10 5.43
CA PRO A 401 -18.70 -6.39 4.35
C PRO A 401 -18.65 -7.89 4.01
N ALA A 402 -18.84 -8.77 4.99
CA ALA A 402 -18.88 -10.21 4.76
C ALA A 402 -20.06 -10.61 3.86
N LEU A 403 -21.24 -10.04 4.11
CA LEU A 403 -22.43 -10.25 3.27
C LEU A 403 -22.22 -9.73 1.85
N MET A 404 -21.62 -8.55 1.69
CA MET A 404 -21.28 -8.01 0.36
C MET A 404 -20.27 -8.90 -0.39
N GLY A 405 -19.27 -9.44 0.32
CA GLY A 405 -18.33 -10.41 -0.25
C GLY A 405 -19.01 -11.71 -0.67
N LEU A 406 -19.95 -12.21 0.13
CA LEU A 406 -20.74 -13.41 -0.19
C LEU A 406 -21.64 -13.19 -1.40
N GLU A 407 -22.35 -12.06 -1.47
CA GLU A 407 -23.19 -11.69 -2.61
C GLU A 407 -22.36 -11.69 -3.90
N ALA A 408 -21.22 -11.01 -3.89
CA ALA A 408 -20.34 -10.92 -5.05
C ALA A 408 -19.76 -12.29 -5.46
N TYR A 409 -19.47 -13.16 -4.49
CA TYR A 409 -19.06 -14.54 -4.75
C TYR A 409 -20.17 -15.34 -5.46
N PHE A 410 -21.41 -15.26 -4.97
CA PHE A 410 -22.53 -16.00 -5.55
C PHE A 410 -22.89 -15.49 -6.94
N GLU A 411 -22.89 -14.17 -7.18
CA GLU A 411 -23.08 -13.59 -8.52
C GLU A 411 -22.06 -14.16 -9.52
N THR A 412 -20.79 -14.22 -9.11
CA THR A 412 -19.71 -14.74 -9.94
C THR A 412 -19.88 -16.24 -10.21
N LYS A 413 -20.20 -17.02 -9.17
CA LYS A 413 -20.45 -18.46 -9.28
C LYS A 413 -21.60 -18.76 -10.24
N GLU A 414 -22.70 -18.03 -10.13
CA GLU A 414 -23.88 -18.23 -10.98
C GLU A 414 -23.57 -17.96 -12.46
N LYS A 415 -22.78 -16.92 -12.75
CA LYS A 415 -22.36 -16.61 -14.13
C LYS A 415 -21.41 -17.68 -14.69
N ILE A 416 -20.50 -18.22 -13.88
CA ILE A 416 -19.64 -19.36 -14.28
C ILE A 416 -20.51 -20.57 -14.66
N GLU A 417 -21.53 -20.87 -13.85
CA GLU A 417 -22.45 -21.98 -14.12
C GLU A 417 -23.27 -21.74 -15.41
N ARG A 418 -23.75 -20.51 -15.64
CA ARG A 418 -24.44 -20.13 -16.88
C ARG A 418 -23.56 -20.32 -18.12
N HIS A 419 -22.30 -19.87 -18.09
CA HIS A 419 -21.37 -20.09 -19.19
C HIS A 419 -21.09 -21.59 -19.43
N ARG A 420 -20.95 -22.39 -18.36
CA ARG A 420 -20.75 -23.84 -18.49
C ARG A 420 -21.96 -24.54 -19.12
N LYS A 421 -23.17 -24.12 -18.78
CA LYS A 421 -24.41 -24.63 -19.41
C LYS A 421 -24.48 -24.25 -20.88
N SER A 422 -24.18 -22.99 -21.23
CA SER A 422 -24.14 -22.52 -22.63
C SER A 422 -23.12 -23.27 -23.49
N GLN A 423 -21.94 -23.60 -22.95
CA GLN A 423 -20.96 -24.40 -23.69
C GLN A 423 -21.43 -25.83 -23.94
N ARG A 424 -22.09 -26.46 -22.96
CA ARG A 424 -22.65 -27.81 -23.12
C ARG A 424 -23.75 -27.84 -24.18
N SER A 425 -24.66 -26.86 -24.19
CA SER A 425 -25.72 -26.79 -25.20
C SER A 425 -25.16 -26.60 -26.62
N SER A 426 -24.14 -25.75 -26.79
CA SER A 426 -23.52 -25.52 -28.10
C SER A 426 -22.76 -26.75 -28.62
N ALA A 427 -22.05 -27.48 -27.75
CA ALA A 427 -21.37 -28.73 -28.11
C ALA A 427 -22.35 -29.85 -28.51
N MET A 428 -23.54 -29.91 -27.88
CA MET A 428 -24.58 -30.87 -28.22
C MET A 428 -25.25 -30.52 -29.56
N SER A 429 -25.41 -29.24 -29.88
CA SER A 429 -25.94 -28.77 -31.17
C SER A 429 -24.97 -28.99 -32.34
N SER A 430 -23.65 -28.87 -32.14
CA SER A 430 -22.67 -29.13 -33.20
C SER A 430 -22.54 -30.61 -33.56
N SER A 431 -22.82 -31.51 -32.61
CA SER A 431 -22.84 -32.95 -32.86
C SER A 431 -24.00 -33.39 -33.77
N HIS A 432 -25.09 -32.61 -33.85
CA HIS A 432 -26.25 -32.93 -34.68
C HIS A 432 -26.17 -32.41 -36.13
N LYS A 433 -25.22 -31.52 -36.44
CA LYS A 433 -25.01 -31.01 -37.81
C LYS A 433 -24.09 -31.88 -38.68
N GLY A 434 -23.57 -33.00 -38.17
CA GLY A 434 -22.78 -33.98 -38.93
C GLY A 434 -23.60 -34.99 -39.75
N SER A 435 -24.94 -34.90 -39.75
CA SER A 435 -25.79 -35.84 -40.48
C SER A 435 -27.04 -35.17 -41.04
N ARG A 436 -26.85 -34.28 -42.02
CA ARG A 436 -27.84 -34.02 -43.07
C ARG A 436 -27.14 -33.28 -44.21
N GLY A 437 -26.69 -34.05 -45.20
CA GLY A 437 -26.40 -33.49 -46.51
C GLY A 437 -27.72 -33.11 -47.16
N GLU A 438 -27.79 -31.90 -47.70
CA GLU A 438 -28.48 -31.67 -48.96
C GLU A 438 -27.97 -30.38 -49.60
N THR A 439 -27.79 -30.51 -50.89
CA THR A 439 -27.19 -29.63 -51.88
C THR A 439 -28.09 -28.44 -52.15
N GLU A 440 -27.57 -27.21 -52.11
CA GLU A 440 -28.10 -26.17 -52.99
C GLU A 440 -27.04 -25.13 -53.38
N MET A 441 -27.06 -24.81 -54.67
CA MET A 441 -26.09 -24.04 -55.43
C MET A 441 -26.51 -22.56 -55.54
N VAL A 442 -25.51 -21.68 -55.61
CA VAL A 442 -25.44 -20.45 -56.43
C VAL A 442 -26.39 -19.28 -56.07
N ALA A 443 -25.80 -18.12 -55.72
CA ALA A 443 -25.93 -16.89 -56.52
C ALA A 443 -25.08 -15.73 -55.96
N THR A 444 -24.16 -15.26 -56.80
CA THR A 444 -23.44 -13.99 -56.76
C THR A 444 -24.39 -12.83 -57.07
N ARG A 445 -24.43 -11.76 -56.24
CA ARG A 445 -24.72 -10.39 -56.70
C ARG A 445 -24.46 -9.33 -55.62
N SER A 446 -23.61 -8.36 -55.97
CA SER A 446 -23.63 -6.97 -55.48
C SER A 446 -24.04 -6.08 -56.67
N PRO A 447 -24.19 -4.75 -56.55
CA PRO A 447 -24.75 -3.89 -55.50
C PRO A 447 -25.88 -2.99 -56.05
N THR A 448 -26.72 -2.35 -55.23
CA THR A 448 -27.41 -1.12 -55.67
C THR A 448 -27.72 -0.16 -54.53
N THR A 449 -27.27 1.07 -54.77
CA THR A 449 -27.45 2.34 -54.07
C THR A 449 -28.91 2.81 -53.99
N THR A 450 -29.30 3.40 -52.86
CA THR A 450 -30.26 4.52 -52.85
C THR A 450 -30.00 5.43 -51.65
N MET A 451 -29.76 6.72 -51.96
CA MET A 451 -29.64 7.87 -51.04
C MET A 451 -31.02 8.48 -50.74
N THR A 452 -31.20 8.98 -49.52
CA THR A 452 -31.94 10.21 -49.11
C THR A 452 -31.60 10.47 -47.62
N THR A 453 -30.77 11.44 -47.20
CA THR A 453 -31.04 12.88 -46.86
C THR A 453 -32.26 13.04 -45.92
N ASP A 454 -32.23 13.61 -44.69
CA ASP A 454 -31.53 14.81 -44.18
C ASP A 454 -31.51 14.96 -42.63
N PHE A 455 -30.52 15.76 -42.15
CA PHE A 455 -30.42 16.67 -40.98
C PHE A 455 -30.85 16.22 -39.56
N SER A 456 -29.97 16.25 -38.54
CA SER A 456 -29.51 17.51 -37.92
C SER A 456 -28.20 17.36 -37.14
N ALA A 457 -27.40 18.44 -37.19
CA ALA A 457 -26.04 18.55 -36.69
C ALA A 457 -25.96 18.89 -35.19
N GLU A 458 -25.08 18.20 -34.47
CA GLU A 458 -24.41 18.75 -33.29
C GLU A 458 -22.94 18.30 -33.29
N SER A 459 -22.05 19.25 -33.04
CA SER A 459 -20.62 19.23 -33.36
C SER A 459 -19.79 18.30 -32.45
N THR A 460 -19.25 17.23 -33.04
CA THR A 460 -18.24 16.35 -32.44
C THR A 460 -16.82 16.93 -32.59
N PRO A 461 -15.99 17.02 -31.53
CA PRO A 461 -14.55 17.29 -31.70
C PRO A 461 -13.84 16.03 -32.24
N LEU A 462 -12.93 16.24 -33.20
CA LEU A 462 -12.05 15.26 -33.85
C LEU A 462 -11.51 14.17 -32.87
N PRO A 463 -11.58 12.87 -33.23
CA PRO A 463 -10.78 11.85 -32.55
C PRO A 463 -9.33 11.90 -33.06
N LEU A 464 -8.42 12.27 -32.15
CA LEU A 464 -6.98 12.06 -32.31
C LEU A 464 -6.68 10.57 -32.56
N PRO A 465 -5.65 10.23 -33.37
CA PRO A 465 -5.41 8.85 -33.78
C PRO A 465 -5.01 7.99 -32.57
N HIS A 466 -5.85 6.99 -32.27
CA HIS A 466 -5.56 5.94 -31.32
C HIS A 466 -4.28 5.19 -31.75
N ARG A 467 -3.20 5.43 -31.01
CA ARG A 467 -2.01 4.58 -31.02
C ARG A 467 -2.42 3.22 -30.42
N PRO A 468 -2.24 2.10 -31.12
CA PRO A 468 -2.60 0.80 -30.57
C PRO A 468 -1.69 0.51 -29.37
N THR A 469 -2.28 0.52 -28.17
CA THR A 469 -1.68 -0.08 -26.97
C THR A 469 -1.58 -1.57 -27.24
N THR A 470 -0.35 -2.04 -27.38
CA THR A 470 0.02 -3.45 -27.46
C THR A 470 -0.47 -4.17 -26.21
N ALA A 471 -1.59 -4.87 -26.34
CA ALA A 471 -2.07 -5.87 -25.41
C ALA A 471 -1.18 -7.13 -25.54
N SER A 472 -0.01 -7.11 -24.91
CA SER A 472 0.75 -8.29 -24.51
C SER A 472 1.86 -7.82 -23.57
N GLY A 473 1.65 -7.94 -22.26
CA GLY A 473 2.61 -7.60 -21.21
C GLY A 473 3.80 -8.55 -21.11
N ILE A 474 4.39 -8.94 -22.24
CA ILE A 474 5.71 -9.55 -22.27
C ILE A 474 6.64 -8.39 -22.53
N ALA A 475 7.55 -8.11 -21.58
CA ALA A 475 8.62 -7.14 -21.78
C ALA A 475 9.24 -7.36 -23.17
N ALA A 476 9.45 -6.28 -23.92
CA ALA A 476 10.07 -6.38 -25.23
C ALA A 476 11.38 -7.19 -25.10
N PRO A 477 11.63 -8.19 -25.96
CA PRO A 477 12.86 -8.98 -25.90
C PRO A 477 14.07 -8.04 -25.94
N GLY A 478 14.91 -8.08 -24.90
CA GLY A 478 16.05 -7.17 -24.74
C GLY A 478 15.89 -6.12 -23.62
N SER A 479 15.06 -6.39 -22.61
CA SER A 479 14.96 -5.52 -21.43
C SER A 479 16.07 -5.80 -20.42
N VAL A 480 16.50 -4.78 -19.67
CA VAL A 480 17.52 -4.90 -18.62
C VAL A 480 17.14 -5.95 -17.56
N TYR A 481 15.85 -6.20 -17.36
CA TYR A 481 15.31 -7.14 -16.38
C TYR A 481 15.42 -8.63 -16.79
N ASP A 482 15.81 -8.92 -18.04
CA ASP A 482 16.04 -10.29 -18.50
C ASP A 482 17.39 -10.86 -18.05
N LEU A 483 18.31 -10.01 -17.59
CA LEU A 483 19.62 -10.45 -17.12
C LEU A 483 19.50 -11.27 -15.82
N PRO A 484 20.22 -12.40 -15.68
CA PRO A 484 20.19 -13.20 -14.46
C PRO A 484 20.67 -12.41 -13.24
N LEU A 485 21.70 -11.57 -13.42
CA LEU A 485 22.20 -10.68 -12.39
C LEU A 485 21.10 -9.68 -11.94
N ALA A 486 20.34 -9.12 -12.88
CA ALA A 486 19.27 -8.18 -12.58
C ALA A 486 18.15 -8.83 -11.75
N ARG A 487 17.78 -10.08 -12.07
CA ARG A 487 16.81 -10.86 -11.30
C ARG A 487 17.30 -11.15 -9.88
N CYS A 488 18.57 -11.54 -9.72
CA CYS A 488 19.17 -11.74 -8.39
C CYS A 488 19.15 -10.45 -7.56
N MET A 489 19.54 -9.33 -8.17
CA MET A 489 19.50 -8.01 -7.52
C MET A 489 18.08 -7.62 -7.13
N LEU A 490 17.09 -7.81 -8.00
CA LEU A 490 15.68 -7.52 -7.71
C LEU A 490 15.16 -8.33 -6.52
N VAL A 491 15.41 -9.65 -6.49
CA VAL A 491 15.01 -10.50 -5.35
C VAL A 491 15.70 -10.05 -4.06
N PHE A 492 16.98 -9.72 -4.13
CA PHE A 492 17.72 -9.16 -3.00
C PHE A 492 17.09 -7.87 -2.49
N TYR A 493 16.77 -6.91 -3.36
CA TYR A 493 16.11 -5.66 -2.98
C TYR A 493 14.74 -5.89 -2.35
N ILE A 494 13.91 -6.75 -2.94
CA ILE A 494 12.58 -7.09 -2.40
C ILE A 494 12.73 -7.68 -0.98
N ALA A 495 13.59 -8.68 -0.81
CA ALA A 495 13.81 -9.34 0.48
C ALA A 495 14.39 -8.36 1.52
N MET A 496 15.39 -7.56 1.13
CA MET A 496 16.02 -6.56 1.98
C MET A 496 14.99 -5.55 2.48
N TRP A 497 14.23 -4.91 1.58
CA TRP A 497 13.25 -3.90 1.95
C TRP A 497 12.07 -4.46 2.76
N LEU A 498 11.60 -5.67 2.42
CA LEU A 498 10.56 -6.33 3.19
C LEU A 498 11.05 -6.62 4.62
N VAL A 499 12.19 -7.28 4.78
CA VAL A 499 12.72 -7.65 6.11
C VAL A 499 13.05 -6.40 6.92
N LEU A 500 13.77 -5.45 6.34
CA LEU A 500 14.24 -4.27 7.05
C LEU A 500 13.08 -3.38 7.51
N SER A 501 12.05 -3.18 6.67
CA SER A 501 10.84 -2.45 7.08
C SER A 501 10.11 -3.15 8.23
N GLN A 502 9.92 -4.47 8.17
CA GLN A 502 9.23 -5.20 9.25
C GLN A 502 10.02 -5.18 10.56
N LEU A 503 11.36 -5.26 10.51
CA LEU A 503 12.22 -5.13 11.70
C LEU A 503 12.08 -3.76 12.35
N VAL A 504 12.08 -2.68 11.55
CA VAL A 504 11.83 -1.33 12.05
C VAL A 504 10.43 -1.19 12.65
N ALA A 505 9.40 -1.77 12.02
CA ALA A 505 8.03 -1.75 12.54
C ALA A 505 7.91 -2.40 13.92
N VAL A 506 8.47 -3.60 14.10
CA VAL A 506 8.46 -4.31 15.39
C VAL A 506 9.24 -3.51 16.44
N SER A 507 10.41 -2.98 16.06
CA SER A 507 11.23 -2.16 16.96
C SER A 507 10.49 -0.94 17.50
N ALA A 508 9.88 -0.20 16.58
CA ALA A 508 9.24 1.07 16.85
C ALA A 508 8.04 0.88 17.79
N ALA A 509 7.41 -0.30 17.73
CA ALA A 509 6.24 -0.63 18.54
C ALA A 509 6.57 -1.07 19.97
N THR A 510 7.75 -1.63 20.22
CA THR A 510 8.16 -2.13 21.56
C THR A 510 8.96 -1.11 22.37
N ASN A 511 8.84 0.20 22.08
CA ASN A 511 9.57 1.29 22.75
C ASN A 511 11.06 0.99 22.99
N PHE A 512 11.70 0.25 22.08
CA PHE A 512 13.16 0.02 22.06
C PHE A 512 13.79 -0.59 23.32
N ALA A 513 13.12 -1.48 24.06
CA ALA A 513 13.73 -2.20 25.19
C ALA A 513 15.05 -2.95 24.83
N ASN A 514 15.33 -3.17 23.54
CA ASN A 514 16.61 -3.68 23.01
C ASN A 514 17.24 -2.67 22.02
N LEU A 515 17.60 -1.48 22.51
CA LEU A 515 18.18 -0.34 21.79
C LEU A 515 19.41 -0.70 20.90
N GLY A 516 20.19 -1.72 21.28
CA GLY A 516 21.46 -2.07 20.64
C GLY A 516 21.37 -2.59 19.20
N LEU A 517 20.22 -3.12 18.77
CA LEU A 517 20.07 -3.69 17.42
C LEU A 517 19.57 -2.67 16.38
N MET A 518 19.04 -1.51 16.82
CA MET A 518 18.13 -0.71 16.00
C MET A 518 18.74 0.53 15.37
N ILE A 519 19.64 1.21 16.08
CA ILE A 519 20.46 2.27 15.49
C ILE A 519 21.16 1.75 14.23
N PRO A 520 21.87 0.59 14.24
CA PRO A 520 22.45 0.08 13.02
C PRO A 520 21.40 -0.27 11.96
N LEU A 521 20.23 -0.84 12.31
CA LEU A 521 19.19 -1.19 11.32
C LEU A 521 18.56 0.04 10.66
N VAL A 522 18.18 1.07 11.42
CA VAL A 522 17.61 2.32 10.90
C VAL A 522 18.66 3.11 10.16
N VAL A 523 19.89 3.20 10.67
CA VAL A 523 21.01 3.83 9.95
C VAL A 523 21.28 3.11 8.65
N VAL A 524 21.27 1.77 8.63
CA VAL A 524 21.43 0.98 7.40
C VAL A 524 20.26 1.23 6.44
N LEU A 525 19.01 1.24 6.90
CA LEU A 525 17.84 1.54 6.07
C LEU A 525 17.91 2.95 5.48
N VAL A 526 18.22 3.94 6.31
CA VAL A 526 18.34 5.34 5.90
C VAL A 526 19.55 5.52 4.98
N ILE A 527 20.68 4.87 5.24
CA ILE A 527 21.85 4.90 4.34
C ILE A 527 21.50 4.27 3.00
N PHE A 528 20.85 3.10 2.96
CA PHE A 528 20.45 2.47 1.70
C PHE A 528 19.44 3.33 0.94
N TYR A 529 18.48 3.94 1.64
CA TYR A 529 17.49 4.83 1.04
C TYR A 529 18.09 6.15 0.53
N LEU A 530 18.94 6.79 1.35
CA LEU A 530 19.63 8.02 0.94
C LEU A 530 20.61 7.71 -0.17
N TRP A 531 21.33 6.60 -0.09
CA TRP A 531 22.20 6.13 -1.17
C TRP A 531 21.39 5.96 -2.45
N SER A 532 20.22 5.32 -2.40
CA SER A 532 19.45 5.10 -3.60
C SER A 532 18.86 6.37 -4.20
N VAL A 533 18.29 7.24 -3.37
CA VAL A 533 17.74 8.51 -3.83
C VAL A 533 18.86 9.43 -4.32
N VAL A 534 19.95 9.59 -3.56
CA VAL A 534 21.04 10.51 -3.89
C VAL A 534 21.87 9.99 -5.06
N ALA A 535 22.21 8.69 -5.10
CA ALA A 535 23.05 8.15 -6.17
C ALA A 535 22.28 7.98 -7.49
N PHE A 536 21.00 7.60 -7.45
CA PHE A 536 20.25 7.26 -8.66
C PHE A 536 19.31 8.36 -9.15
N GLU A 537 18.73 9.18 -8.26
CA GLU A 537 17.80 10.26 -8.62
C GLU A 537 18.41 11.66 -8.48
N GLY A 538 19.36 11.84 -7.55
CA GLY A 538 20.06 13.09 -7.28
C GLY A 538 20.67 13.75 -8.53
N PRO A 539 21.40 13.03 -9.40
CA PRO A 539 21.96 13.61 -10.63
C PRO A 539 20.89 14.17 -11.56
N GLN A 540 19.73 13.52 -11.65
CA GLN A 540 18.64 13.95 -12.52
C GLN A 540 18.00 15.23 -12.00
N LEU A 541 17.84 15.33 -10.68
CA LEU A 541 17.36 16.55 -10.03
C LEU A 541 18.33 17.72 -10.26
N LEU A 542 19.64 17.46 -10.16
CA LEU A 542 20.69 18.45 -10.41
C LEU A 542 20.67 18.94 -11.87
N HIS A 543 20.51 18.02 -12.82
CA HIS A 543 20.38 18.35 -14.25
C HIS A 543 19.13 19.20 -14.53
N ALA A 544 17.99 18.89 -13.89
CA ALA A 544 16.77 19.68 -14.02
C ALA A 544 16.96 21.10 -13.45
N VAL A 545 17.64 21.24 -12.31
CA VAL A 545 17.97 22.54 -11.70
C VAL A 545 18.87 23.36 -12.64
N ASP A 546 19.91 22.76 -13.21
CA ASP A 546 20.81 23.43 -14.14
C ASP A 546 20.09 23.86 -15.44
N ARG A 547 19.20 23.00 -15.96
CA ARG A 547 18.35 23.34 -17.12
C ARG A 547 17.47 24.55 -16.83
N LYS A 548 16.77 24.55 -15.70
CA LYS A 548 15.92 25.68 -15.27
C LYS A 548 16.73 26.96 -15.07
N ARG A 549 17.96 26.86 -14.53
CA ARG A 549 18.87 28.00 -14.37
C ARG A 549 19.29 28.57 -15.73
N LYS A 550 19.62 27.71 -16.71
CA LYS A 550 19.96 28.12 -18.09
C LYS A 550 18.78 28.78 -18.79
N GLU A 551 17.57 28.23 -18.66
CA GLU A 551 16.36 28.83 -19.21
C GLU A 551 16.04 30.20 -18.60
N ARG A 552 16.23 30.37 -17.28
CA ARG A 552 16.08 31.67 -16.61
C ARG A 552 17.10 32.68 -17.14
N LYS A 553 18.36 32.27 -17.27
CA LYS A 553 19.42 33.12 -17.84
C LYS A 553 19.15 33.50 -19.29
N ALA A 554 18.67 32.56 -20.11
CA ALA A 554 18.31 32.80 -21.50
C ALA A 554 17.11 33.75 -21.65
N ARG A 555 16.10 33.65 -20.78
CA ARG A 555 14.99 34.62 -20.72
C ARG A 555 15.47 36.01 -20.34
N TYR A 556 16.25 36.14 -19.27
CA TYR A 556 16.82 37.44 -18.85
C TYR A 556 17.65 38.10 -19.96
N LEU A 557 18.49 37.34 -20.66
CA LEU A 557 19.27 37.87 -21.78
C LEU A 557 18.41 38.30 -22.97
N ARG A 558 17.26 37.64 -23.20
CA ARG A 558 16.29 38.03 -24.23
C ARG A 558 15.56 39.32 -23.86
N ASP A 559 15.20 39.48 -22.59
CA ASP A 559 14.49 40.66 -22.08
C ASP A 559 15.39 41.91 -21.97
N VAL A 560 16.72 41.72 -21.86
CA VAL A 560 17.70 42.83 -21.87
C VAL A 560 18.09 43.25 -23.30
N ALA A 561 17.90 42.36 -24.28
CA ALA A 561 18.28 42.58 -25.68
C ALA A 561 17.14 43.09 -26.57
N GLY A 562 15.89 43.01 -26.10
CA GLY A 562 14.70 43.62 -26.74
C GLY A 562 14.32 44.91 -26.04
#